data_AF-A0A8J4U1M8-F1
#
_entry.id   AF-A0A8J4U1M8-F1
#
_cell.length_a   1.000
_cell.length_b   1.000
_cell.length_c   1.000
_cell.angle_alpha   90.00
_cell.angle_beta   90.00
_cell.angle_gamma   90.00
#
_symmetry.space_group_name_H-M   'P 1'
#
loop_
_entity.id
_entity.type
_entity.pdbx_description
1 polymer ?
#
loop_
_entity_poly.entity_id
_entity_poly.type
_entity_poly.pdbx_seq_one_letter_code
_entity_poly.pdbx_strand_id
1 'polypeptide(L)'
;GHTGSNCGDIEIYTCANLRCQNGGRCRVSSPRQPECVCPSGFSGALCENQNPPCTCQNGGVCVKGLHKSNSFFCHCLPGYSGEHCQVRDKTASCPYVECQERGGDRVCDPQCKNAECDWDGGDCTLHRLRPWENCTASIPCWEYFRNGRCDPECNNAGCLFDSFECPKSPPFTPSVC
;
A
#
# COMPACT_ATOMS: atom_id res chain seq x y z
N GLY A 1 40.82 23.77 53.79
CA GLY A 1 39.50 23.16 54.00
C GLY A 1 39.04 22.57 52.69
N HIS A 2 39.13 21.25 52.56
CA HIS A 2 38.83 20.51 51.33
C HIS A 2 37.32 20.31 51.19
N THR A 3 36.78 20.20 49.96
CA THR A 3 36.08 18.98 49.50
C THR A 3 35.51 19.12 48.08
N GLY A 4 35.87 18.19 47.19
CA GLY A 4 35.27 18.09 45.86
C GLY A 4 36.07 17.20 44.89
N SER A 5 36.30 15.94 45.26
CA SER A 5 37.05 14.94 44.49
C SER A 5 36.25 14.39 43.31
N ASN A 6 36.05 15.20 42.28
CA ASN A 6 35.91 14.73 40.90
C ASN A 6 36.09 15.97 40.02
N CYS A 7 37.29 16.17 39.49
CA CYS A 7 37.40 16.63 38.11
C CYS A 7 36.78 15.50 37.29
N GLY A 8 35.45 15.36 37.36
CA GLY A 8 34.73 14.49 36.46
C GLY A 8 35.08 15.07 35.11
N ASP A 9 35.86 14.32 34.34
CA ASP A 9 36.13 14.61 32.96
C ASP A 9 34.79 15.05 32.39
N ILE A 10 34.63 16.35 32.17
CA ILE A 10 33.52 16.81 31.35
C ILE A 10 33.99 16.33 30.00
N GLU A 11 33.71 15.06 29.70
CA GLU A 11 33.88 14.49 28.38
C GLU A 11 33.22 15.52 27.48
N ILE A 12 34.06 16.28 26.77
CA ILE A 12 33.59 17.33 25.92
C ILE A 12 32.96 16.56 24.76
N TYR A 13 31.67 16.24 24.89
CA TYR A 13 30.85 15.59 23.88
C TYR A 13 30.79 16.55 22.70
N THR A 14 31.80 16.47 21.85
CA THR A 14 31.98 17.25 20.63
C THR A 14 32.29 16.31 19.48
N CYS A 15 32.09 16.79 18.26
CA CYS A 15 32.49 16.06 17.05
C CYS A 15 33.99 15.77 16.97
N ALA A 16 34.83 16.36 17.85
CA ALA A 16 36.24 16.01 17.95
C ALA A 16 36.45 14.58 18.51
N ASN A 17 35.56 14.11 19.38
CA ASN A 17 35.63 12.78 20.01
C ASN A 17 34.64 11.78 19.42
N LEU A 18 33.57 12.24 18.75
CA LEU A 18 32.57 11.36 18.14
C LEU A 18 33.00 10.87 16.76
N ARG A 19 33.36 9.59 16.63
CA ARG A 19 33.76 8.95 15.37
C ARG A 19 32.59 8.24 14.69
N CYS A 20 31.96 8.91 13.75
CA CYS A 20 30.96 8.31 12.87
C CYS A 20 31.62 7.34 11.87
N GLN A 21 31.07 6.15 11.73
CA GLN A 21 31.52 5.08 10.83
C GLN A 21 30.78 5.16 9.49
N ASN A 22 31.20 4.34 8.52
CA ASN A 22 30.53 4.14 7.23
C ASN A 22 30.16 5.43 6.47
N GLY A 23 31.01 6.47 6.58
CA GLY A 23 30.77 7.76 5.92
C GLY A 23 29.78 8.69 6.63
N GLY A 24 29.39 8.37 7.88
CA GLY A 24 28.59 9.25 8.73
C GLY A 24 29.27 10.61 9.01
N ARG A 25 28.47 11.67 9.09
CA ARG A 25 28.95 13.02 9.39
C ARG A 25 28.49 13.45 10.78
N CYS A 26 29.42 13.86 11.64
CA CYS A 26 29.04 14.39 12.93
C CYS A 26 28.38 15.77 12.80
N ARG A 27 27.27 15.98 13.50
CA ARG A 27 26.53 17.24 13.62
C ARG A 27 26.35 17.59 15.09
N VAL A 28 26.56 18.86 15.44
CA VAL A 28 26.26 19.37 16.79
C VAL A 28 24.83 19.88 16.78
N SER A 29 23.88 19.09 17.29
CA SER A 29 22.47 19.47 17.36
C SER A 29 22.15 20.30 18.60
N SER A 30 23.01 20.25 19.62
CA SER A 30 23.02 21.13 20.78
C SER A 30 24.43 21.20 21.36
N PRO A 31 24.81 22.23 22.13
CA PRO A 31 26.18 22.45 22.62
C PRO A 31 26.80 21.29 23.44
N ARG A 32 25.99 20.30 23.83
CA ARG A 32 26.41 19.11 24.59
C ARG A 32 25.91 17.77 24.00
N GLN A 33 25.31 17.79 22.81
CA GLN A 33 24.80 16.58 22.14
C GLN A 33 25.21 16.59 20.67
N PRO A 34 26.42 16.10 20.36
CA PRO A 34 26.79 15.75 19.00
C PRO A 34 26.11 14.43 18.61
N GLU A 35 25.66 14.34 17.38
CA GLU A 35 25.08 13.12 16.82
C GLU A 35 25.68 12.81 15.45
N CYS A 36 25.73 11.54 15.10
CA CYS A 36 26.12 11.12 13.76
C CYS A 36 24.92 11.16 12.80
N VAL A 37 25.09 11.87 11.69
CA VAL A 37 24.17 11.83 10.55
C VAL A 37 24.66 10.73 9.61
N CYS A 38 23.89 9.65 9.53
CA CYS A 38 24.27 8.47 8.75
C CYS A 38 23.87 8.60 7.27
N PRO A 39 24.71 8.14 6.33
CA PRO A 39 24.34 8.04 4.92
C PRO A 39 23.27 6.96 4.71
N SER A 40 22.58 7.01 3.56
CA SER A 40 21.58 6.01 3.18
C SER A 40 22.17 4.60 3.22
N GLY A 41 21.43 3.67 3.84
CA GLY A 41 21.91 2.30 4.03
C GLY A 41 22.69 2.08 5.33
N PHE A 42 22.78 3.06 6.23
CA PHE A 42 23.41 2.90 7.54
C PHE A 42 22.60 3.53 8.68
N SER A 43 22.67 2.94 9.87
CA SER A 43 22.05 3.42 11.12
C SER A 43 22.90 3.09 12.36
N GLY A 44 22.44 3.50 13.53
CA GLY A 44 23.18 3.39 14.80
C GLY A 44 23.69 4.73 15.28
N ALA A 45 24.14 4.80 16.54
CA ALA A 45 24.61 6.04 17.15
C ALA A 45 25.88 6.57 16.48
N LEU A 46 26.68 5.67 15.90
CA LEU A 46 27.89 5.95 15.15
C LEU A 46 27.77 5.50 13.70
N CYS A 47 26.58 5.22 13.17
CA CYS A 47 26.38 4.67 11.82
C CYS A 47 27.07 3.31 11.58
N GLU A 48 27.27 2.54 12.65
CA GLU A 48 27.95 1.25 12.66
C GLU A 48 27.13 0.13 12.01
N ASN A 49 25.81 0.27 11.95
CA ASN A 49 24.92 -0.75 11.42
C ASN A 49 24.67 -0.50 9.93
N GLN A 50 24.91 -1.51 9.10
CA GLN A 50 24.46 -1.52 7.72
C GLN A 50 22.96 -1.84 7.70
N ASN A 51 22.15 -0.90 7.25
CA ASN A 51 20.74 -1.14 7.04
C ASN A 51 20.59 -2.07 5.84
N PRO A 52 19.75 -3.13 5.95
CA PRO A 52 19.38 -3.89 4.77
C PRO A 52 18.77 -2.95 3.71
N PRO A 53 18.98 -3.22 2.41
CA PRO A 53 18.26 -2.52 1.36
C PRO A 53 16.77 -2.63 1.65
N CYS A 54 16.06 -1.50 1.58
CA CYS A 54 14.63 -1.47 1.88
C CYS A 54 13.88 -2.32 0.85
N THR A 55 13.70 -3.59 1.17
CA THR A 55 13.16 -4.61 0.27
C THR A 55 11.72 -4.85 0.69
N CYS A 56 10.82 -4.03 0.17
CA CYS A 56 9.39 -4.22 0.36
C CYS A 56 8.88 -5.21 -0.69
N GLN A 57 8.20 -6.26 -0.23
CA GLN A 57 7.59 -7.27 -1.10
C GLN A 57 6.20 -6.82 -1.53
N ASN A 58 5.60 -7.55 -2.49
CA ASN A 58 4.20 -7.40 -2.90
C ASN A 58 3.79 -5.96 -3.28
N GLY A 59 4.70 -5.20 -3.90
CA GLY A 59 4.43 -3.83 -4.35
C GLY A 59 4.43 -2.78 -3.24
N GLY A 60 4.90 -3.11 -2.03
CA GLY A 60 5.05 -2.14 -0.95
C GLY A 60 6.03 -1.01 -1.29
N VAL A 61 5.76 0.18 -0.77
CA VAL A 61 6.56 1.40 -1.00
C VAL A 61 7.48 1.63 0.18
N CYS A 62 8.78 1.76 -0.07
CA CYS A 62 9.72 2.11 0.97
C CYS A 62 9.58 3.60 1.35
N VAL A 63 9.35 3.88 2.63
CA VAL A 63 9.21 5.23 3.14
C VAL A 63 10.21 5.50 4.25
N LYS A 64 10.72 6.73 4.30
CA LYS A 64 11.69 7.17 5.31
C LYS A 64 10.95 7.50 6.60
N GLY A 65 11.36 6.87 7.71
CA GLY A 65 10.82 7.13 9.04
C GLY A 65 11.16 8.53 9.54
N LEU A 66 10.15 9.24 10.04
CA LEU A 66 10.24 10.62 10.52
C LEU A 66 10.85 10.77 11.92
N HIS A 67 10.87 9.70 12.75
CA HIS A 67 11.17 9.81 14.19
C HIS A 67 12.44 9.11 14.66
N LYS A 68 12.98 8.13 13.93
CA LYS A 68 14.32 7.59 14.16
C LYS A 68 15.18 7.98 12.97
N SER A 69 16.17 8.83 13.23
CA SER A 69 17.19 9.24 12.26
C SER A 69 17.66 7.99 11.48
N ASN A 70 17.32 7.91 10.19
CA ASN A 70 17.64 6.82 9.26
C ASN A 70 16.92 5.46 9.38
N SER A 71 15.77 5.35 10.06
CA SER A 71 14.92 4.15 9.91
C SER A 71 14.10 4.20 8.61
N PHE A 72 14.01 3.09 7.88
CA PHE A 72 13.11 2.91 6.74
C PHE A 72 12.03 1.90 7.13
N PHE A 73 10.80 2.09 6.66
CA PHE A 73 9.73 1.12 6.83
C PHE A 73 8.96 0.94 5.52
N CYS A 74 8.35 -0.23 5.33
CA CYS A 74 7.53 -0.50 4.17
C CYS A 74 6.09 -0.03 4.42
N HIS A 75 5.58 0.81 3.52
CA HIS A 75 4.15 1.08 3.41
C HIS A 75 3.54 -0.01 2.53
N CYS A 76 2.76 -0.90 3.13
CA CYS A 76 2.16 -2.03 2.43
C CYS A 76 0.90 -1.62 1.69
N LEU A 77 0.71 -2.19 0.49
CA LEU A 77 -0.56 -2.08 -0.23
C LEU A 77 -1.68 -2.81 0.53
N PRO A 78 -2.95 -2.44 0.31
CA PRO A 78 -4.09 -3.13 0.91
C PRO A 78 -4.02 -4.65 0.70
N GLY A 79 -4.30 -5.42 1.75
CA GLY A 79 -4.20 -6.88 1.73
C GLY A 79 -2.79 -7.45 1.98
N TYR A 80 -1.81 -6.61 2.36
CA TYR A 80 -0.48 -7.03 2.78
C TYR A 80 -0.04 -6.33 4.07
N SER A 81 0.73 -7.04 4.90
CA SER A 81 1.24 -6.57 6.18
C SER A 81 2.59 -7.22 6.53
N GLY A 82 3.13 -6.88 7.69
CA GLY A 82 4.48 -7.24 8.13
C GLY A 82 5.54 -6.19 7.76
N GLU A 83 6.72 -6.29 8.38
CA GLU A 83 7.82 -5.32 8.25
C GLU A 83 8.26 -5.06 6.80
N HIS A 84 8.15 -6.09 5.95
CA HIS A 84 8.52 -6.06 4.55
C HIS A 84 7.33 -6.32 3.61
N CYS A 85 6.08 -6.18 4.10
CA CYS A 85 4.86 -6.51 3.35
C CYS A 85 4.82 -7.96 2.83
N GLN A 86 5.49 -8.86 3.54
CA GLN A 86 5.62 -10.28 3.18
C GLN A 86 4.39 -11.10 3.59
N VAL A 87 3.60 -10.61 4.54
CA VAL A 87 2.39 -11.28 5.01
C VAL A 87 1.25 -10.82 4.11
N ARG A 88 0.55 -11.76 3.46
CA ARG A 88 -0.72 -11.45 2.83
C ARG A 88 -1.76 -11.32 3.95
N ASP A 89 -2.23 -10.11 4.15
CA ASP A 89 -3.14 -9.81 5.23
C ASP A 89 -4.55 -10.27 4.84
N LYS A 90 -4.99 -11.37 5.45
CA LYS A 90 -6.38 -11.81 5.36
C LYS A 90 -7.32 -10.91 6.20
N THR A 91 -6.78 -9.88 6.87
CA THR A 91 -7.54 -8.97 7.74
C THR A 91 -8.05 -7.70 7.06
N ALA A 92 -8.04 -7.62 5.72
CA ALA A 92 -9.21 -7.05 5.03
C ALA A 92 -10.36 -8.06 5.15
N SER A 93 -10.73 -8.39 6.40
CA SER A 93 -11.79 -9.33 6.67
C SER A 93 -13.07 -8.65 6.25
N CYS A 94 -13.82 -9.31 5.38
CA CYS A 94 -15.22 -9.00 5.12
C CYS A 94 -15.89 -8.46 6.40
N PRO A 95 -16.47 -7.24 6.38
CA PRO A 95 -17.10 -6.64 7.56
C PRO A 95 -18.31 -7.44 8.05
N TYR A 96 -18.78 -8.38 7.24
CA TYR A 96 -19.90 -9.28 7.51
C TYR A 96 -19.38 -10.69 7.78
N VAL A 97 -19.36 -11.09 9.05
CA VAL A 97 -18.92 -12.43 9.48
C VAL A 97 -19.72 -13.56 8.83
N GLU A 98 -20.98 -13.31 8.50
CA GLU A 98 -21.88 -14.29 7.85
C GLU A 98 -21.43 -14.67 6.44
N CYS A 99 -20.69 -13.79 5.75
CA CYS A 99 -20.17 -14.08 4.41
C CYS A 99 -19.03 -15.11 4.44
N GLN A 100 -18.48 -15.44 5.61
CA GLN A 100 -17.51 -16.54 5.75
C GLN A 100 -18.16 -17.91 5.51
N GLU A 101 -19.46 -18.03 5.78
CA GLU A 101 -20.22 -19.30 5.62
C GLU A 101 -21.11 -19.29 4.37
N ARG A 102 -21.55 -18.12 3.91
CA ARG A 102 -22.42 -17.99 2.73
C ARG A 102 -21.68 -17.78 1.41
N GLY A 103 -20.45 -17.27 1.44
CA GLY A 103 -19.67 -17.11 0.22
C GLY A 103 -19.39 -18.45 -0.45
N GLY A 104 -19.80 -18.61 -1.71
CA GLY A 104 -19.64 -19.83 -2.51
C GLY A 104 -20.79 -20.84 -2.39
N ASP A 105 -21.92 -20.47 -1.78
CA ASP A 105 -23.13 -21.28 -1.65
C ASP A 105 -24.03 -21.32 -2.91
N ARG A 106 -23.65 -20.59 -3.97
CA ARG A 106 -24.35 -20.42 -5.26
C ARG A 106 -25.62 -19.57 -5.20
N VAL A 107 -25.83 -18.89 -4.09
CA VAL A 107 -26.86 -17.86 -3.91
C VAL A 107 -26.14 -16.53 -3.83
N CYS A 108 -26.61 -15.52 -4.56
CA CYS A 108 -26.02 -14.19 -4.41
C CYS A 108 -26.62 -13.46 -3.21
N ASP A 109 -25.82 -13.28 -2.15
CA ASP A 109 -26.11 -12.51 -0.95
C ASP A 109 -25.73 -11.03 -1.13
N PRO A 110 -26.71 -10.11 -1.16
CA PRO A 110 -26.44 -8.68 -1.40
C PRO A 110 -25.59 -8.00 -0.34
N GLN A 111 -25.42 -8.59 0.84
CA GLN A 111 -24.56 -8.07 1.91
C GLN A 111 -23.09 -8.42 1.69
N CYS A 112 -22.82 -9.49 0.92
CA CYS A 112 -21.48 -10.01 0.62
C CYS A 112 -20.93 -9.51 -0.73
N LYS A 113 -21.66 -8.64 -1.44
CA LYS A 113 -21.32 -8.10 -2.77
C LYS A 113 -20.20 -7.03 -2.79
N ASN A 114 -19.26 -7.06 -1.84
CA ASN A 114 -18.15 -6.11 -1.80
C ASN A 114 -16.81 -6.84 -1.97
N ALA A 115 -15.78 -6.07 -2.31
CA ALA A 115 -14.46 -6.62 -2.63
C ALA A 115 -13.77 -7.22 -1.40
N GLU A 116 -14.06 -6.71 -0.20
CA GLU A 116 -13.56 -7.23 1.08
C GLU A 116 -14.16 -8.60 1.43
N CYS A 117 -15.31 -8.96 0.84
CA CYS A 117 -16.02 -10.23 1.00
C CYS A 117 -15.89 -11.14 -0.22
N ASP A 118 -14.88 -10.92 -1.08
CA ASP A 118 -14.62 -11.71 -2.28
C ASP A 118 -15.86 -11.88 -3.19
N TRP A 119 -16.74 -10.87 -3.23
CA TRP A 119 -17.98 -10.88 -4.01
C TRP A 119 -18.86 -12.10 -3.73
N ASP A 120 -19.04 -12.40 -2.45
CA ASP A 120 -19.82 -13.54 -1.98
C ASP A 120 -19.25 -14.89 -2.45
N GLY A 121 -17.93 -15.04 -2.34
CA GLY A 121 -17.22 -16.20 -2.87
C GLY A 121 -17.33 -16.36 -4.40
N GLY A 122 -17.77 -15.31 -5.10
CA GLY A 122 -18.03 -15.32 -6.54
C GLY A 122 -19.48 -15.61 -6.94
N ASP A 123 -20.40 -15.84 -6.01
CA ASP A 123 -21.79 -16.17 -6.36
C ASP A 123 -22.59 -14.96 -6.88
N CYS A 124 -22.21 -13.76 -6.44
CA CYS A 124 -22.72 -12.51 -7.02
C CYS A 124 -21.99 -12.10 -8.31
N THR A 125 -21.06 -12.92 -8.81
CA THR A 125 -20.41 -12.71 -10.11
C THR A 125 -21.06 -13.59 -11.18
N LEU A 126 -21.04 -13.14 -12.44
CA LEU A 126 -21.52 -13.95 -13.57
C LEU A 126 -20.54 -15.11 -13.86
N HIS A 127 -20.54 -16.16 -13.03
CA HIS A 127 -19.77 -17.42 -13.22
C HIS A 127 -18.26 -17.23 -13.47
N ARG A 128 -17.68 -16.07 -13.11
CA ARG A 128 -16.27 -15.74 -13.27
C ARG A 128 -15.81 -14.97 -12.06
N LEU A 129 -14.83 -15.52 -11.33
CA LEU A 129 -14.21 -14.91 -10.15
C LEU A 129 -13.74 -13.46 -10.37
N ARG A 130 -13.48 -13.07 -11.63
CA ARG A 130 -13.16 -11.69 -12.03
C ARG A 130 -13.77 -11.37 -13.41
N PRO A 131 -15.03 -10.92 -13.48
CA PRO A 131 -15.70 -10.73 -14.75
C PRO A 131 -15.09 -9.63 -15.64
N TRP A 132 -14.38 -8.67 -15.02
CA TRP A 132 -13.74 -7.53 -15.68
C TRP A 132 -12.21 -7.66 -15.82
N GLU A 133 -11.61 -8.82 -15.50
CA GLU A 133 -10.15 -9.00 -15.60
C GLU A 133 -9.61 -8.71 -17.01
N ASN A 134 -10.43 -8.96 -18.04
CA ASN A 134 -10.09 -8.71 -19.44
C ASN A 134 -10.70 -7.40 -19.99
N CYS A 135 -11.25 -6.54 -19.13
CA CYS A 135 -11.79 -5.26 -19.54
C CYS A 135 -10.64 -4.28 -19.80
N THR A 136 -10.48 -3.85 -21.05
CA THR A 136 -9.42 -2.93 -21.49
C THR A 136 -9.91 -1.48 -21.62
N ALA A 137 -11.08 -1.16 -21.07
CA ALA A 137 -11.60 0.21 -21.09
C ALA A 137 -10.71 1.14 -20.24
N SER A 138 -10.71 2.43 -20.58
CA SER A 138 -9.96 3.44 -19.83
C SER A 138 -10.69 3.90 -18.57
N ILE A 139 -11.95 3.48 -18.41
CA ILE A 139 -12.85 3.83 -17.31
C ILE A 139 -13.24 2.59 -16.49
N PRO A 140 -13.58 2.75 -15.20
CA PRO A 140 -13.98 1.64 -14.33
C PRO A 140 -15.38 1.14 -14.67
N CYS A 141 -15.50 0.27 -15.68
CA CYS A 141 -16.79 -0.20 -16.22
C CYS A 141 -17.71 -0.91 -15.21
N TRP A 142 -17.19 -1.37 -14.07
CA TRP A 142 -18.02 -1.91 -12.98
C TRP A 142 -18.90 -0.85 -12.31
N GLU A 143 -18.54 0.43 -12.38
CA GLU A 143 -19.34 1.54 -11.83
C GLU A 143 -20.51 1.94 -12.74
N TYR A 144 -20.39 1.61 -14.02
CA TYR A 144 -21.37 1.95 -15.07
C TYR A 144 -22.29 0.76 -15.41
N PHE A 145 -21.94 -0.44 -14.96
CA PHE A 145 -22.71 -1.64 -15.24
C PHE A 145 -24.16 -1.56 -14.70
N ARG A 146 -25.16 -1.63 -15.59
CA ARG A 146 -26.60 -1.51 -15.29
C ARG A 146 -27.01 -0.14 -14.76
N ASN A 147 -26.39 0.93 -15.23
CA ASN A 147 -26.71 2.30 -14.81
C ASN A 147 -27.88 2.95 -15.59
N GLY A 148 -28.48 2.23 -16.52
CA GLY A 148 -29.55 2.66 -17.42
C GLY A 148 -29.09 3.49 -18.62
N ARG A 149 -27.78 3.60 -18.86
CA ARG A 149 -27.16 4.42 -19.90
C ARG A 149 -26.22 3.56 -20.74
N CYS A 150 -26.09 3.90 -22.02
CA CYS A 150 -25.06 3.32 -22.86
C CYS A 150 -23.72 4.04 -22.64
N ASP A 151 -22.74 3.31 -22.15
CA ASP A 151 -21.34 3.69 -21.98
C ASP A 151 -20.49 2.94 -23.03
N PRO A 152 -20.22 3.57 -24.19
CA PRO A 152 -19.64 2.89 -25.35
C PRO A 152 -18.28 2.26 -25.10
N GLU A 153 -17.46 2.83 -24.22
CA GLU A 153 -16.17 2.26 -23.83
C GLU A 153 -16.32 0.92 -23.09
N CYS A 154 -17.43 0.72 -22.39
CA CYS A 154 -17.76 -0.52 -21.69
C CYS A 154 -18.48 -1.54 -22.57
N ASN A 155 -18.89 -1.15 -23.79
CA ASN A 155 -19.61 -2.01 -24.72
C ASN A 155 -18.68 -2.93 -25.52
N ASN A 156 -17.93 -3.78 -24.82
CA ASN A 156 -17.08 -4.80 -25.43
C ASN A 156 -17.09 -6.08 -24.59
N ALA A 157 -16.63 -7.20 -25.18
CA ALA A 157 -16.71 -8.51 -24.54
C ALA A 157 -15.90 -8.61 -23.24
N GLY A 158 -14.78 -7.88 -23.14
CA GLY A 158 -13.96 -7.83 -21.92
C GLY A 158 -14.64 -7.09 -20.77
N CYS A 159 -15.53 -6.16 -21.09
CA CYS A 159 -16.28 -5.33 -20.15
C CYS A 159 -17.77 -5.70 -20.08
N LEU A 160 -18.13 -6.92 -20.50
CA LEU A 160 -19.48 -7.48 -20.43
C LEU A 160 -20.56 -6.70 -21.20
N PHE A 161 -20.17 -6.08 -22.31
CA PHE A 161 -21.08 -5.37 -23.22
C PHE A 161 -21.92 -4.28 -22.56
N ASP A 162 -21.39 -3.62 -21.53
CA ASP A 162 -22.10 -2.57 -20.79
C ASP A 162 -23.50 -3.02 -20.33
N SER A 163 -23.57 -4.26 -19.84
CA SER A 163 -24.83 -4.94 -19.47
C SER A 163 -25.91 -4.98 -20.57
N PHE A 164 -25.50 -4.81 -21.83
CA PHE A 164 -26.32 -4.68 -23.03
C PHE A 164 -27.22 -3.44 -23.08
N GLU A 165 -26.81 -2.36 -22.41
CA GLU A 165 -27.50 -1.07 -22.40
C GLU A 165 -27.30 -0.30 -23.71
N CYS A 166 -26.21 -0.58 -24.41
CA CYS A 166 -25.96 -0.02 -25.74
C CYS A 166 -26.82 -0.69 -26.83
N PRO A 167 -27.42 0.11 -27.73
CA PRO A 167 -28.22 -0.42 -28.83
C PRO A 167 -27.37 -1.25 -29.79
N LYS A 168 -27.93 -2.36 -30.29
CA LYS A 168 -27.25 -3.30 -31.20
C LYS A 168 -27.00 -2.75 -32.62
N SER A 169 -27.30 -1.49 -32.87
CA SER A 169 -27.17 -0.82 -34.17
C SER A 169 -27.08 0.69 -33.96
N PRO A 170 -26.33 1.43 -34.81
CA PRO A 170 -26.47 2.87 -34.83
C PRO A 170 -27.95 3.22 -35.12
N PRO A 171 -28.48 4.34 -34.60
CA PRO A 171 -29.79 4.80 -35.03
C PRO A 171 -29.76 4.88 -36.56
N PHE A 172 -30.68 4.19 -37.22
CA PHE A 172 -30.95 4.39 -38.64
C PHE A 172 -31.24 5.89 -38.80
N THR A 173 -30.27 6.65 -39.27
CA THR A 173 -30.56 7.96 -39.84
C THR A 173 -31.43 7.66 -41.06
N PRO A 174 -32.69 8.12 -41.11
CA PRO A 174 -33.47 7.96 -42.32
C PRO A 174 -32.70 8.69 -43.42
N SER A 175 -32.22 7.94 -44.41
CA SER A 175 -31.67 8.49 -45.63
C SER A 175 -32.76 9.36 -46.24
N VAL A 176 -32.60 10.68 -46.12
CA VAL A 176 -33.44 11.65 -46.81
C VAL A 176 -33.25 11.39 -48.30
N CYS A 177 -34.33 10.98 -48.96
CA CYS A 177 -34.39 10.80 -50.42
C CYS A 177 -34.27 12.15 -51.13
#